data_AF-A0A9C9X1T2-F1
#
_entry.id   AF-A0A9C9X1T2-F1
#
_cell.length_a   1.000
_cell.length_b   1.000
_cell.length_c   1.000
_cell.angle_alpha   90.00
_cell.angle_beta   90.00
_cell.angle_gamma   90.00
#
_symmetry.space_group_name_H-M   'P 1'
#
loop_
_entity.id
_entity.type
_entity.pdbx_description
1 polymer ?
#
loop_
_entity_poly.entity_id
_entity_poly.type
_entity_poly.pdbx_seq_one_letter_code
_entity_poly.pdbx_strand_id
1 'polypeptide(L)'
;MLKKISYYWIVLKFLQKRTVRFLKNLLFRQNDFEKEIEKENFILKNAAQRLGIQVKDWDGGMLELQHQGKTTYIKGNTTEIESAISHKIAGDKYLVAKILKKNNLPVPRCECFTLASIDQAIHYFIQIKQPVVVKPRRGTSGGTGVTAGISNLKDFRRSFYEASLFDKYILVEEFVPGENIRLLILEDQLLSAVKRIPAYIKGDGRSSIKKLIKETNRQREHATSFPKLWPILINNDLHLTLKRQKLSLRTVLP
;
A
#
# COMPACT_ATOMS: atom_id res chain seq x y z
N MET A 1 -1.19 -18.66 -30.81
CA MET A 1 -1.22 -17.85 -29.57
C MET A 1 0.16 -17.86 -28.84
N LEU A 2 1.28 -17.60 -29.56
CA LEU A 2 2.66 -17.68 -29.00
C LEU A 2 3.60 -16.51 -29.42
N LYS A 3 3.08 -15.44 -30.05
CA LYS A 3 3.92 -14.35 -30.58
C LYS A 3 4.11 -13.13 -29.65
N LYS A 4 3.39 -13.01 -28.53
CA LYS A 4 3.51 -11.85 -27.61
C LYS A 4 4.63 -11.95 -26.56
N ILE A 5 5.14 -13.14 -26.25
CA ILE A 5 6.15 -13.33 -25.20
C ILE A 5 7.57 -12.92 -25.68
N SER A 6 7.85 -13.04 -26.97
CA SER A 6 9.20 -12.77 -27.53
C SER A 6 9.59 -11.29 -27.52
N TYR A 7 8.65 -10.38 -27.77
CA TYR A 7 8.94 -8.94 -27.88
C TYR A 7 9.36 -8.29 -26.54
N TYR A 8 8.80 -8.74 -25.42
CA TYR A 8 9.13 -8.20 -24.09
C TYR A 8 10.58 -8.51 -23.68
N TRP A 9 11.12 -9.66 -24.07
CA TRP A 9 12.48 -10.08 -23.72
C TRP A 9 13.56 -9.34 -24.51
N ILE A 10 13.28 -8.99 -25.77
CA ILE A 10 14.23 -8.29 -26.65
C ILE A 10 14.44 -6.83 -26.18
N VAL A 11 13.36 -6.15 -25.77
CA VAL A 11 13.43 -4.77 -25.26
C VAL A 11 14.19 -4.70 -23.91
N LEU A 12 14.07 -5.73 -23.06
CA LEU A 12 14.74 -5.78 -21.76
C LEU A 12 16.27 -5.96 -21.84
N LYS A 13 16.81 -6.48 -22.95
CA LYS A 13 18.27 -6.65 -23.12
C LYS A 13 19.01 -5.33 -23.39
N PHE A 14 18.33 -4.30 -23.91
CA PHE A 14 18.96 -3.05 -24.36
C PHE A 14 18.98 -1.93 -23.32
N LEU A 15 18.32 -2.13 -22.18
CA LEU A 15 18.13 -1.08 -21.19
C LEU A 15 19.16 -1.20 -20.05
N GLN A 16 19.84 -0.09 -19.73
CA GLN A 16 20.80 -0.03 -18.61
C GLN A 16 20.18 -0.61 -17.32
N LYS A 17 21.01 -1.23 -16.46
CA LYS A 17 20.60 -1.98 -15.25
C LYS A 17 19.56 -1.30 -14.35
N ARG A 18 19.46 0.04 -14.34
CA ARG A 18 18.43 0.82 -13.61
C ARG A 18 17.04 0.70 -14.22
N THR A 19 16.91 0.79 -15.54
CA THR A 19 15.62 0.75 -16.25
C THR A 19 15.01 -0.66 -16.27
N VAL A 20 15.86 -1.69 -16.32
CA VAL A 20 15.42 -3.10 -16.20
C VAL A 20 14.82 -3.40 -14.82
N ARG A 21 15.33 -2.77 -13.74
CA ARG A 21 14.78 -2.96 -12.38
C ARG A 21 13.41 -2.27 -12.24
N PHE A 22 13.25 -1.11 -12.84
CA PHE A 22 11.98 -0.39 -12.88
C PHE A 22 10.91 -1.15 -13.68
N LEU A 23 11.26 -1.65 -14.86
CA LEU A 23 10.35 -2.46 -15.69
C LEU A 23 10.03 -3.82 -15.06
N LYS A 24 11.01 -4.47 -14.40
CA LYS A 24 10.75 -5.67 -13.59
C LYS A 24 9.77 -5.38 -12.46
N ASN A 25 9.91 -4.27 -11.74
CA ASN A 25 8.95 -3.88 -10.71
C ASN A 25 7.56 -3.55 -11.28
N LEU A 26 7.47 -3.00 -12.49
CA LEU A 26 6.20 -2.69 -13.16
C LEU A 26 5.47 -3.98 -13.61
N LEU A 27 6.19 -4.91 -14.23
CA LEU A 27 5.68 -6.23 -14.65
C LEU A 27 5.32 -7.11 -13.45
N PHE A 28 6.11 -7.06 -12.37
CA PHE A 28 5.79 -7.76 -11.12
C PHE A 28 4.51 -7.19 -10.48
N ARG A 29 4.31 -5.86 -10.51
CA ARG A 29 3.09 -5.22 -10.01
C ARG A 29 1.84 -5.61 -10.79
N GLN A 30 1.93 -5.75 -12.11
CA GLN A 30 0.77 -6.14 -12.91
C GLN A 30 0.32 -7.57 -12.55
N ASN A 31 1.27 -8.49 -12.41
CA ASN A 31 1.00 -9.87 -11.96
C ASN A 31 0.48 -9.94 -10.52
N ASP A 32 0.94 -9.07 -9.61
CA ASP A 32 0.43 -9.03 -8.23
C ASP A 32 -0.99 -8.44 -8.14
N PHE A 33 -1.29 -7.44 -8.97
CA PHE A 33 -2.62 -6.81 -9.05
C PHE A 33 -3.68 -7.77 -9.61
N GLU A 34 -3.36 -8.50 -10.68
CA GLU A 34 -4.26 -9.53 -11.23
C GLU A 34 -4.55 -10.64 -10.21
N LYS A 35 -3.53 -11.10 -9.47
CA LYS A 35 -3.69 -12.05 -8.37
C LYS A 35 -4.47 -11.50 -7.18
N GLU A 36 -4.46 -10.19 -6.94
CA GLU A 36 -5.23 -9.55 -5.87
C GLU A 36 -6.71 -9.48 -6.26
N ILE A 37 -7.01 -9.11 -7.51
CA ILE A 37 -8.37 -9.13 -8.06
C ILE A 37 -8.94 -10.56 -8.04
N GLU A 38 -8.18 -11.57 -8.46
CA GLU A 38 -8.63 -12.97 -8.40
C GLU A 38 -9.03 -13.43 -6.99
N LYS A 39 -8.31 -12.94 -5.96
CA LYS A 39 -8.59 -13.25 -4.56
C LYS A 39 -9.81 -12.51 -4.03
N GLU A 40 -9.95 -11.23 -4.34
CA GLU A 40 -11.14 -10.45 -3.98
C GLU A 40 -12.38 -11.08 -4.60
N ASN A 41 -12.28 -11.45 -5.88
CA ASN A 41 -13.33 -12.15 -6.61
C ASN A 41 -13.64 -13.52 -6.01
N PHE A 42 -12.68 -14.23 -5.43
CA PHE A 42 -12.94 -15.49 -4.71
C PHE A 42 -13.87 -15.29 -3.50
N ILE A 43 -13.63 -14.27 -2.67
CA ILE A 43 -14.50 -13.98 -1.51
C ILE A 43 -15.91 -13.62 -1.99
N LEU A 44 -16.00 -12.75 -3.00
CA LEU A 44 -17.27 -12.30 -3.57
C LEU A 44 -18.06 -13.45 -4.20
N LYS A 45 -17.41 -14.32 -4.96
CA LYS A 45 -18.03 -15.52 -5.56
C LYS A 45 -18.62 -16.45 -4.51
N ASN A 46 -17.87 -16.72 -3.42
CA ASN A 46 -18.36 -17.56 -2.33
C ASN A 46 -19.56 -16.94 -1.61
N ALA A 47 -19.53 -15.62 -1.39
CA ALA A 47 -20.66 -14.91 -0.80
C ALA A 47 -21.89 -14.94 -1.72
N ALA A 48 -21.70 -14.67 -3.01
CA ALA A 48 -22.76 -14.74 -4.01
C ALA A 48 -23.40 -16.13 -4.09
N GLN A 49 -22.59 -17.20 -4.09
CA GLN A 49 -23.09 -18.57 -4.07
C GLN A 49 -23.97 -18.87 -2.85
N ARG A 50 -23.57 -18.43 -1.65
CA ARG A 50 -24.35 -18.62 -0.41
C ARG A 50 -25.68 -17.87 -0.44
N LEU A 51 -25.75 -16.78 -1.18
CA LEU A 51 -26.93 -15.93 -1.32
C LEU A 51 -27.79 -16.31 -2.53
N GLY A 52 -27.44 -17.36 -3.29
CA GLY A 52 -28.16 -17.74 -4.50
C GLY A 52 -28.03 -16.72 -5.65
N ILE A 53 -27.01 -15.88 -5.61
CA ILE A 53 -26.71 -14.89 -6.65
C ILE A 53 -25.95 -15.59 -7.77
N GLN A 54 -26.43 -15.45 -9.00
CA GLN A 54 -25.75 -15.97 -10.17
C GLN A 54 -24.54 -15.09 -10.47
N VAL A 55 -23.38 -15.72 -10.69
CA VAL A 55 -22.13 -15.02 -11.01
C VAL A 55 -21.63 -15.45 -12.37
N LYS A 56 -21.35 -14.47 -13.23
CA LYS A 56 -20.59 -14.67 -14.46
C LYS A 56 -19.26 -13.92 -14.35
N ASP A 57 -18.16 -14.63 -14.59
CA ASP A 57 -16.82 -14.05 -14.62
C ASP A 57 -16.46 -13.67 -16.05
N TRP A 58 -16.15 -12.40 -16.25
CA TRP A 58 -15.67 -11.84 -17.51
C TRP A 58 -14.15 -11.66 -17.47
N ASP A 59 -13.55 -11.41 -18.64
CA ASP A 59 -12.11 -11.19 -18.74
C ASP A 59 -11.61 -10.02 -17.85
N GLY A 60 -10.43 -10.21 -17.26
CA GLY A 60 -9.77 -9.17 -16.44
C GLY A 60 -10.38 -8.98 -15.06
N GLY A 61 -11.07 -9.99 -14.54
CA GLY A 61 -11.60 -10.04 -13.16
C GLY A 61 -12.82 -9.16 -12.94
N MET A 62 -13.61 -8.94 -13.99
CA MET A 62 -14.92 -8.29 -13.90
C MET A 62 -15.99 -9.35 -13.65
N LEU A 63 -16.74 -9.21 -12.57
CA LEU A 63 -17.86 -10.09 -12.23
C LEU A 63 -19.18 -9.42 -12.57
N GLU A 64 -20.06 -10.16 -13.21
CA GLU A 64 -21.48 -9.84 -13.33
C GLU A 64 -22.25 -10.66 -12.30
N LEU A 65 -23.06 -9.97 -11.50
CA LEU A 65 -23.89 -10.55 -10.46
C LEU A 65 -25.36 -10.36 -10.84
N GLN A 66 -26.11 -11.45 -10.89
CA GLN A 66 -27.54 -11.44 -11.21
C GLN A 66 -28.37 -12.07 -10.09
N HIS A 67 -29.38 -11.34 -9.61
CA HIS A 67 -30.28 -11.79 -8.56
C HIS A 67 -31.66 -11.14 -8.71
N GLN A 68 -32.74 -11.94 -8.68
CA GLN A 68 -34.13 -11.46 -8.76
C GLN A 68 -34.40 -10.48 -9.92
N GLY A 69 -33.86 -10.79 -11.11
CA GLY A 69 -34.05 -9.95 -12.31
C GLY A 69 -33.22 -8.66 -12.35
N LYS A 70 -32.37 -8.42 -11.34
CA LYS A 70 -31.41 -7.30 -11.32
C LYS A 70 -30.01 -7.81 -11.64
N THR A 71 -29.23 -6.96 -12.30
CA THR A 71 -27.83 -7.22 -12.67
C THR A 71 -26.96 -6.07 -12.21
N THR A 72 -25.76 -6.38 -11.70
CA THR A 72 -24.73 -5.39 -11.36
C THR A 72 -23.34 -5.93 -11.71
N TYR A 73 -22.36 -5.03 -11.82
CA TYR A 73 -20.98 -5.35 -12.15
C TYR A 73 -20.01 -4.96 -11.03
N ILE A 74 -19.05 -5.83 -10.74
CA ILE A 74 -18.01 -5.60 -9.74
C ILE A 74 -16.65 -5.96 -10.32
N LYS A 75 -15.65 -5.11 -10.08
CA LYS A 75 -14.25 -5.41 -10.43
C LYS A 75 -13.37 -5.24 -9.20
N GLY A 76 -12.93 -6.34 -8.61
CA GLY A 76 -12.21 -6.33 -7.34
C GLY A 76 -13.04 -5.64 -6.25
N ASN A 77 -12.51 -4.55 -5.68
CA ASN A 77 -13.20 -3.73 -4.68
C ASN A 77 -14.02 -2.55 -5.24
N THR A 78 -14.18 -2.45 -6.56
CA THR A 78 -14.94 -1.35 -7.20
C THR A 78 -16.33 -1.85 -7.57
N THR A 79 -17.35 -1.14 -7.09
CA THR A 79 -18.76 -1.47 -7.35
C THR A 79 -19.47 -0.33 -8.09
N GLU A 80 -20.70 -0.58 -8.54
CA GLU A 80 -21.56 0.47 -9.12
C GLU A 80 -22.21 1.38 -8.05
N ILE A 81 -22.04 1.06 -6.77
CA ILE A 81 -22.61 1.83 -5.65
C ILE A 81 -21.85 3.16 -5.50
N GLU A 82 -20.54 3.15 -5.68
CA GLU A 82 -19.73 4.36 -5.58
C GLU A 82 -19.70 5.17 -6.89
N SER A 83 -19.87 6.48 -6.80
CA SER A 83 -19.67 7.34 -7.96
C SER A 83 -18.19 7.34 -8.42
N ALA A 84 -17.97 7.48 -9.72
CA ALA A 84 -16.62 7.62 -10.27
C ALA A 84 -15.83 8.81 -9.67
N ILE A 85 -16.54 9.85 -9.22
CA ILE A 85 -15.96 11.01 -8.53
C ILE A 85 -15.49 10.59 -7.13
N SER A 86 -16.33 9.90 -6.37
CA SER A 86 -16.00 9.39 -5.03
C SER A 86 -14.76 8.50 -5.07
N HIS A 87 -14.66 7.61 -6.06
CA HIS A 87 -13.49 6.76 -6.26
C HIS A 87 -12.20 7.57 -6.54
N LYS A 88 -12.28 8.59 -7.41
CA LYS A 88 -11.15 9.49 -7.69
C LYS A 88 -10.73 10.30 -6.47
N ILE A 89 -11.68 10.75 -5.65
CA ILE A 89 -11.42 11.45 -4.40
C ILE A 89 -10.70 10.52 -3.43
N ALA A 90 -11.22 9.32 -3.20
CA ALA A 90 -10.64 8.34 -2.27
C ALA A 90 -9.18 7.97 -2.62
N GLY A 91 -8.84 7.97 -3.92
CA GLY A 91 -7.47 7.75 -4.40
C GLY A 91 -6.49 8.91 -4.16
N ASP A 92 -6.96 10.08 -3.72
CA ASP A 92 -6.17 11.30 -3.52
C ASP A 92 -6.10 11.68 -2.03
N LYS A 93 -5.03 11.24 -1.35
CA LYS A 93 -4.88 11.38 0.10
C LYS A 93 -4.93 12.83 0.58
N TYR A 94 -4.40 13.75 -0.22
CA TYR A 94 -4.37 15.17 0.13
C TYR A 94 -5.75 15.82 -0.06
N LEU A 95 -6.47 15.46 -1.12
CA LEU A 95 -7.84 15.92 -1.33
C LEU A 95 -8.78 15.39 -0.24
N VAL A 96 -8.66 14.11 0.13
CA VAL A 96 -9.40 13.51 1.25
C VAL A 96 -9.14 14.28 2.54
N ALA A 97 -7.87 14.53 2.89
CA ALA A 97 -7.52 15.29 4.09
C ALA A 97 -8.16 16.70 4.10
N LYS A 98 -8.18 17.39 2.95
CA LYS A 98 -8.85 18.69 2.81
C LYS A 98 -10.36 18.61 3.02
N ILE A 99 -11.02 17.61 2.42
CA ILE A 99 -12.47 17.42 2.54
C ILE A 99 -12.84 17.09 4.00
N LEU A 100 -12.12 16.16 4.63
CA LEU A 100 -12.34 15.81 6.03
C LEU A 100 -12.14 17.02 6.95
N LYS A 101 -11.06 17.79 6.75
CA LYS A 101 -10.80 19.01 7.52
C LYS A 101 -11.90 20.05 7.35
N LYS A 102 -12.39 20.27 6.11
CA LYS A 102 -13.50 21.19 5.83
C LYS A 102 -14.78 20.81 6.59
N ASN A 103 -14.98 19.51 6.85
CA ASN A 103 -16.11 18.98 7.61
C ASN A 103 -15.78 18.78 9.10
N ASN A 104 -14.77 19.48 9.64
CA ASN A 104 -14.37 19.45 11.05
C ASN A 104 -13.96 18.06 11.58
N LEU A 105 -13.56 17.14 10.69
CA LEU A 105 -13.02 15.85 11.09
C LEU A 105 -11.53 15.95 11.39
N PRO A 106 -11.03 15.24 12.43
CA PRO A 106 -9.64 15.29 12.81
C PRO A 106 -8.76 14.66 11.72
N VAL A 107 -7.80 15.44 11.23
CA VAL A 107 -6.79 14.99 10.27
C VAL A 107 -5.40 15.45 10.70
N PRO A 108 -4.34 14.67 10.44
CA PRO A 108 -2.97 15.13 10.65
C PRO A 108 -2.71 16.38 9.81
N ARG A 109 -1.90 17.31 10.34
CA ARG A 109 -1.42 18.44 9.54
C ARG A 109 -0.57 17.90 8.39
N CYS A 110 -0.88 18.33 7.18
CA CYS A 110 -0.18 17.84 6.00
C CYS A 110 -0.10 18.91 4.92
N GLU A 111 0.99 18.89 4.15
CA GLU A 111 1.10 19.64 2.91
C GLU A 111 1.69 18.85 1.76
N CYS A 112 1.39 19.30 0.54
CA CYS A 112 1.76 18.62 -0.68
C CYS A 112 2.76 19.41 -1.52
N PHE A 113 3.83 18.73 -1.95
CA PHE A 113 4.96 19.30 -2.66
C PHE A 113 5.33 18.46 -3.89
N THR A 114 6.27 18.95 -4.67
CA THR A 114 6.88 18.22 -5.79
C THR A 114 8.40 18.27 -5.65
N LEU A 115 9.14 17.51 -6.47
CA LEU A 115 10.61 17.64 -6.51
C LEU A 115 11.08 19.06 -6.84
N ALA A 116 10.32 19.81 -7.63
CA ALA A 116 10.64 21.20 -7.96
C ALA A 116 10.47 22.16 -6.77
N SER A 117 9.72 21.76 -5.73
CA SER A 117 9.50 22.54 -4.50
C SER A 117 10.10 21.88 -3.27
N ILE A 118 11.20 21.12 -3.43
CA ILE A 118 11.84 20.41 -2.32
C ILE A 118 12.31 21.34 -1.21
N ASP A 119 12.77 22.55 -1.52
CA ASP A 119 13.20 23.52 -0.50
C ASP A 119 12.02 23.96 0.37
N GLN A 120 10.85 24.20 -0.24
CA GLN A 120 9.61 24.48 0.50
C GLN A 120 9.20 23.27 1.36
N ALA A 121 9.34 22.06 0.84
CA ALA A 121 9.07 20.84 1.59
C ALA A 121 10.01 20.69 2.81
N ILE A 122 11.28 21.08 2.67
CA ILE A 122 12.27 21.09 3.75
C ILE A 122 11.91 22.15 4.80
N HIS A 123 11.55 23.37 4.37
CA HIS A 123 11.08 24.41 5.28
C HIS A 123 9.87 23.94 6.09
N TYR A 124 8.88 23.33 5.41
CA TYR A 124 7.72 22.75 6.07
C TYR A 124 8.10 21.65 7.05
N PHE A 125 9.02 20.74 6.68
CA PHE A 125 9.52 19.67 7.55
C PHE A 125 10.18 20.21 8.84
N ILE A 126 10.90 21.33 8.75
CA ILE A 126 11.54 21.95 9.92
C ILE A 126 10.49 22.56 10.86
N GLN A 127 9.38 23.09 10.32
CA GLN A 127 8.34 23.78 11.08
C GLN A 127 7.26 22.85 11.65
N ILE A 128 6.94 21.75 10.97
CA ILE A 128 5.91 20.81 11.42
C ILE A 128 6.42 20.00 12.63
N LYS A 129 5.49 19.60 13.49
CA LYS A 129 5.78 18.69 14.60
C LYS A 129 6.35 17.37 14.07
N GLN A 130 7.51 17.00 14.59
CA GLN A 130 8.21 15.77 14.27
C GLN A 130 7.85 14.65 15.27
N PRO A 131 7.93 13.37 14.86
CA PRO A 131 8.36 12.93 13.53
C PRO A 131 7.28 13.13 12.45
N VAL A 132 7.66 12.98 11.18
CA VAL A 132 6.75 13.09 10.03
C VAL A 132 6.61 11.78 9.25
N VAL A 133 5.59 11.72 8.40
CA VAL A 133 5.42 10.70 7.36
C VAL A 133 5.53 11.36 6.00
N VAL A 134 6.24 10.72 5.08
CA VAL A 134 6.36 11.13 3.68
C VAL A 134 5.75 10.04 2.81
N LYS A 135 4.79 10.40 1.95
CA LYS A 135 4.08 9.45 1.10
C LYS A 135 3.65 10.05 -0.24
N PRO A 136 3.46 9.24 -1.30
CA PRO A 136 2.90 9.71 -2.56
C PRO A 136 1.44 10.12 -2.37
N ARG A 137 1.02 11.20 -3.05
CA ARG A 137 -0.35 11.73 -2.97
C ARG A 137 -1.38 10.69 -3.40
N ARG A 138 -1.13 10.00 -4.51
CA ARG A 138 -1.99 8.95 -5.07
C ARG A 138 -1.25 7.62 -5.19
N GLY A 139 -1.95 6.58 -5.65
CA GLY A 139 -1.32 5.43 -6.32
C GLY A 139 -0.51 4.48 -5.44
N THR A 140 -0.85 4.32 -4.16
CA THR A 140 -0.12 3.40 -3.27
C THR A 140 -1.04 2.54 -2.44
N SER A 141 -1.12 1.25 -2.79
CA SER A 141 -1.58 0.17 -1.90
C SER A 141 -0.39 -0.41 -1.12
N GLY A 142 -0.66 -1.05 0.02
CA GLY A 142 0.35 -1.80 0.78
C GLY A 142 1.48 -0.98 1.41
N GLY A 143 1.36 0.35 1.51
CA GLY A 143 2.42 1.20 2.09
C GLY A 143 3.60 1.46 1.14
N THR A 144 3.46 1.13 -0.14
CA THR A 144 4.49 1.35 -1.14
C THR A 144 4.83 2.84 -1.28
N GLY A 145 6.11 3.20 -1.25
CA GLY A 145 6.54 4.61 -1.34
C GLY A 145 6.30 5.44 -0.07
N VAL A 146 5.75 4.83 0.98
CA VAL A 146 5.53 5.48 2.28
C VAL A 146 6.75 5.28 3.15
N THR A 147 7.20 6.34 3.83
CA THR A 147 8.16 6.24 4.93
C THR A 147 7.64 7.01 6.14
N ALA A 148 7.61 6.36 7.30
CA ALA A 148 7.06 6.91 8.52
C ALA A 148 8.11 7.14 9.62
N GLY A 149 7.81 8.11 10.47
CA GLY A 149 8.57 8.44 11.66
C GLY A 149 9.97 9.00 11.35
N ILE A 150 10.02 9.93 10.41
CA ILE A 150 11.21 10.67 9.97
C ILE A 150 11.45 11.84 10.93
N SER A 151 12.65 11.93 11.50
CA SER A 151 13.03 12.98 12.48
C SER A 151 14.32 13.72 12.14
N ASN A 152 14.86 13.53 10.93
CA ASN A 152 16.04 14.27 10.50
C ASN A 152 16.03 14.52 9.00
N LEU A 153 16.77 15.56 8.60
CA LEU A 153 16.77 16.07 7.24
C LEU A 153 17.35 15.10 6.20
N LYS A 154 18.34 14.29 6.59
CA LYS A 154 18.95 13.29 5.69
C LYS A 154 17.92 12.23 5.30
N ASP A 155 17.22 11.68 6.29
CA ASP A 155 16.18 10.68 6.05
C ASP A 155 14.96 11.29 5.34
N PHE A 156 14.61 12.55 5.64
CA PHE A 156 13.56 13.29 4.94
C PHE A 156 13.84 13.42 3.44
N ARG A 157 15.01 13.92 3.04
CA ARG A 157 15.39 14.08 1.63
C ARG A 157 15.34 12.74 0.88
N ARG A 158 15.84 11.69 1.51
CA ARG A 158 15.81 10.33 0.96
C ARG A 158 14.36 9.86 0.75
N SER A 159 13.52 9.94 1.76
CA SER A 159 12.12 9.51 1.68
C SER A 159 11.30 10.33 0.69
N PHE A 160 11.59 11.62 0.56
CA PHE A 160 10.95 12.50 -0.41
C PHE A 160 11.28 12.07 -1.84
N TYR A 161 12.55 11.78 -2.12
CA TYR A 161 12.96 11.22 -3.41
C TYR A 161 12.33 9.84 -3.65
N GLU A 162 12.34 8.94 -2.66
CA GLU A 162 11.72 7.62 -2.79
C GLU A 162 10.22 7.72 -3.11
N ALA A 163 9.47 8.59 -2.44
CA ALA A 163 8.05 8.83 -2.71
C ALA A 163 7.80 9.42 -4.12
N SER A 164 8.70 10.28 -4.60
CA SER A 164 8.58 10.89 -5.94
C SER A 164 8.62 9.90 -7.10
N LEU A 165 9.14 8.68 -6.87
CA LEU A 165 9.17 7.61 -7.86
C LEU A 165 7.78 7.00 -8.13
N PHE A 166 6.79 7.31 -7.29
CA PHE A 166 5.44 6.75 -7.34
C PHE A 166 4.38 7.79 -7.71
N ASP A 167 4.57 9.05 -7.31
CA ASP A 167 3.68 10.15 -7.69
C ASP A 167 4.49 11.46 -7.78
N LYS A 168 4.13 12.32 -8.74
CA LYS A 168 4.74 13.66 -8.89
C LYS A 168 4.52 14.52 -7.66
N TYR A 169 3.40 14.31 -6.98
CA TYR A 169 2.98 15.02 -5.78
C TYR A 169 3.26 14.16 -4.54
N ILE A 170 4.06 14.71 -3.64
CA ILE A 170 4.48 14.08 -2.40
C ILE A 170 3.80 14.79 -1.24
N LEU A 171 3.17 14.01 -0.37
CA LEU A 171 2.51 14.47 0.84
C LEU A 171 3.47 14.31 2.03
N VAL A 172 3.66 15.40 2.78
CA VAL A 172 4.38 15.43 4.05
C VAL A 172 3.36 15.68 5.15
N GLU A 173 3.22 14.75 6.09
CA GLU A 173 2.22 14.81 7.16
C GLU A 173 2.81 14.56 8.55
N GLU A 174 2.15 15.08 9.58
CA GLU A 174 2.47 14.78 10.98
C GLU A 174 2.32 13.28 11.25
N PHE A 175 3.31 12.69 11.94
CA PHE A 175 3.19 11.32 12.43
C PHE A 175 2.28 11.29 13.66
N VAL A 176 1.19 10.53 13.57
CA VAL A 176 0.26 10.32 14.69
C VAL A 176 0.54 8.95 15.32
N PRO A 177 1.01 8.89 16.59
CA PRO A 177 1.16 7.63 17.30
C PRO A 177 -0.22 7.07 17.68
N GLY A 178 -0.34 5.74 17.68
CA GLY A 178 -1.57 5.08 18.13
C GLY A 178 -1.81 3.75 17.44
N GLU A 179 -2.99 3.19 17.68
CA GLU A 179 -3.41 1.94 17.08
C GLU A 179 -3.96 2.16 15.67
N ASN A 180 -3.66 1.22 14.76
CA ASN A 180 -4.21 1.26 13.42
C ASN A 180 -5.49 0.41 13.36
N ILE A 181 -6.64 1.07 13.27
CA ILE A 181 -7.95 0.41 13.18
C ILE A 181 -8.50 0.60 11.77
N ARG A 182 -8.96 -0.48 11.15
CA ARG A 182 -9.68 -0.46 9.88
C ARG A 182 -11.17 -0.57 10.15
N LEU A 183 -11.92 0.41 9.68
CA LEU A 183 -13.38 0.43 9.73
C LEU A 183 -13.95 0.05 8.37
N LEU A 184 -14.97 -0.80 8.36
CA LEU A 184 -15.79 -1.09 7.19
C LEU A 184 -17.15 -0.44 7.40
N ILE A 185 -17.46 0.55 6.56
CA ILE A 185 -18.72 1.29 6.60
C ILE A 185 -19.44 1.01 5.29
N LEU A 186 -20.73 0.69 5.37
CA LEU A 186 -21.63 0.58 4.21
C LEU A 186 -22.81 1.50 4.48
N GLU A 187 -23.08 2.40 3.53
CA GLU A 187 -24.04 3.50 3.73
C GLU A 187 -23.70 4.27 5.01
N ASP A 188 -24.63 4.34 5.96
CA ASP A 188 -24.46 5.05 7.24
C ASP A 188 -24.16 4.11 8.42
N GLN A 189 -23.82 2.84 8.15
CA GLN A 189 -23.62 1.82 9.19
C GLN A 189 -22.17 1.32 9.25
N LEU A 190 -21.61 1.30 10.46
CA LEU A 190 -20.34 0.63 10.75
C LEU A 190 -20.56 -0.88 10.86
N LEU A 191 -20.09 -1.63 9.86
CA LEU A 191 -20.24 -3.09 9.82
C LEU A 191 -19.16 -3.84 10.60
N SER A 192 -17.92 -3.32 10.61
CA SER A 192 -16.80 -3.99 11.26
C SER A 192 -15.65 -3.04 11.62
N ALA A 193 -14.93 -3.37 12.69
CA ALA A 193 -13.69 -2.73 13.08
C ALA A 193 -12.60 -3.79 13.31
N VAL A 194 -11.46 -3.66 12.63
CA VAL A 194 -10.34 -4.60 12.72
C VAL A 194 -9.06 -3.86 13.09
N LYS A 195 -8.46 -4.23 14.23
CA LYS A 195 -7.14 -3.74 14.62
C LYS A 195 -6.07 -4.41 13.76
N ARG A 196 -5.21 -3.61 13.12
CA ARG A 196 -4.08 -4.09 12.32
C ARG A 196 -2.82 -4.14 13.16
N ILE A 197 -2.25 -5.33 13.26
CA ILE A 197 -0.99 -5.56 13.96
C ILE A 197 0.17 -5.29 12.98
N PRO A 198 1.12 -4.39 13.30
CA PRO A 198 2.32 -4.19 12.50
C PRO A 198 3.12 -5.49 12.35
N ALA A 199 3.90 -5.60 11.27
CA ALA A 199 4.79 -6.74 11.13
C ALA A 199 5.82 -6.76 12.28
N TYR A 200 5.97 -7.93 12.89
CA TYR A 200 6.94 -8.16 13.96
C TYR A 200 7.71 -9.45 13.71
N ILE A 201 8.82 -9.59 14.44
CA ILE A 201 9.61 -10.82 14.57
C ILE A 201 9.75 -11.12 16.08
N LYS A 202 9.93 -12.39 16.42
CA LYS A 202 10.20 -12.82 17.80
C LYS A 202 11.68 -13.16 17.94
N GLY A 203 12.30 -12.68 19.01
CA GLY A 203 13.68 -13.06 19.36
C GLY A 203 13.77 -14.52 19.75
N ASP A 204 14.91 -15.13 19.46
CA ASP A 204 15.27 -16.50 19.81
C ASP A 204 16.57 -16.56 20.64
N GLY A 205 17.08 -15.40 21.07
CA GLY A 205 18.33 -15.24 21.81
C GLY A 205 19.61 -15.55 21.01
N ARG A 206 19.52 -15.92 19.72
CA ARG A 206 20.67 -16.46 18.95
C ARG A 206 20.80 -15.88 17.54
N SER A 207 19.68 -15.64 16.86
CA SER A 207 19.60 -15.18 15.49
C SER A 207 19.55 -13.65 15.43
N SER A 208 20.23 -13.08 14.43
CA SER A 208 20.09 -11.66 14.14
C SER A 208 18.71 -11.33 13.58
N ILE A 209 18.25 -10.10 13.77
CA ILE A 209 17.01 -9.57 13.17
C ILE A 209 16.94 -9.88 11.66
N LYS A 210 18.04 -9.74 10.92
CA LYS A 210 18.09 -10.07 9.49
C LYS A 210 17.77 -11.54 9.21
N LYS A 211 18.28 -12.46 10.03
CA LYS A 211 17.99 -13.91 9.90
C LYS A 211 16.53 -14.19 10.27
N LEU A 212 16.04 -13.61 11.35
CA LEU A 212 14.64 -13.76 11.80
C LEU A 212 13.63 -13.25 10.76
N ILE A 213 13.93 -12.13 10.10
CA ILE A 213 13.11 -11.60 8.99
C ILE A 213 13.09 -12.60 7.83
N LYS A 214 14.24 -13.17 7.45
CA LYS A 214 14.32 -14.14 6.36
C LYS A 214 13.47 -15.37 6.65
N GLU A 215 13.56 -15.90 7.87
CA GLU A 215 12.79 -17.05 8.30
C GLU A 215 11.29 -16.75 8.37
N THR A 216 10.90 -15.61 8.96
CA THR A 216 9.50 -15.16 9.00
C THR A 216 8.93 -15.00 7.60
N ASN A 217 9.69 -14.44 6.65
CA ASN A 217 9.24 -14.29 5.27
C ASN A 217 9.08 -15.63 4.57
N ARG A 218 9.96 -16.60 4.83
CA ARG A 218 9.83 -17.97 4.31
C ARG A 218 8.55 -18.63 4.83
N GLN A 219 8.26 -18.48 6.12
CA GLN A 219 7.00 -18.98 6.70
C GLN A 219 5.77 -18.32 6.08
N ARG A 220 5.79 -16.99 5.90
CA ARG A 220 4.71 -16.26 5.21
C ARG A 220 4.54 -16.71 3.77
N GLU A 221 5.61 -17.08 3.08
CA GLU A 221 5.57 -17.58 1.70
C GLU A 221 4.89 -18.95 1.61
N HIS A 222 5.12 -19.84 2.57
CA HIS A 222 4.50 -21.18 2.60
C HIS A 222 3.13 -21.20 3.30
N ALA A 223 2.74 -20.13 3.97
CA ALA A 223 1.44 -20.05 4.64
C ALA A 223 0.29 -20.20 3.62
N THR A 224 -0.58 -21.17 3.89
CA THR A 224 -1.83 -21.41 3.15
C THR A 224 -3.00 -20.59 3.68
N SER A 225 -2.83 -19.93 4.83
CA SER A 225 -3.85 -19.09 5.46
C SER A 225 -4.20 -17.88 4.58
N PHE A 226 -5.50 -17.62 4.46
CA PHE A 226 -6.02 -16.43 3.78
C PHE A 226 -6.51 -15.39 4.81
N PRO A 227 -6.18 -14.09 4.65
CA PRO A 227 -5.31 -13.51 3.64
C PRO A 227 -3.82 -13.77 3.92
N LYS A 228 -3.02 -13.94 2.86
CA LYS A 228 -1.57 -14.13 2.98
C LYS A 228 -0.90 -12.82 3.43
N LEU A 229 -0.04 -12.90 4.44
CA LEU A 229 0.72 -11.74 4.90
C LEU A 229 1.81 -11.36 3.90
N TRP A 230 1.93 -10.07 3.60
CA TRP A 230 3.02 -9.54 2.78
C TRP A 230 4.39 -9.77 3.45
N PRO A 231 5.48 -9.97 2.68
CA PRO A 231 6.81 -10.12 3.25
C PRO A 231 7.25 -8.83 3.97
N ILE A 232 8.03 -8.99 5.03
CA ILE A 232 8.74 -7.91 5.70
C ILE A 232 9.89 -7.48 4.79
N LEU A 233 9.78 -6.30 4.20
CA LEU A 233 10.79 -5.74 3.31
C LEU A 233 11.88 -5.03 4.10
N ILE A 234 13.14 -5.28 3.74
CA ILE A 234 14.27 -4.50 4.26
C ILE A 234 14.39 -3.22 3.42
N ASN A 235 13.73 -2.16 3.85
CA ASN A 235 13.68 -0.85 3.21
C ASN A 235 14.04 0.28 4.19
N ASN A 236 13.99 1.54 3.72
CA ASN A 236 14.30 2.70 4.55
C ASN A 236 13.39 2.79 5.78
N ASP A 237 12.09 2.52 5.62
CA ASP A 237 11.11 2.52 6.71
C ASP A 237 11.44 1.50 7.81
N LEU A 238 11.86 0.29 7.46
CA LEU A 238 12.35 -0.70 8.42
C LEU A 238 13.60 -0.19 9.15
N HIS A 239 14.56 0.39 8.43
CA HIS A 239 15.77 0.93 9.05
C HIS A 239 15.46 2.04 10.06
N LEU A 240 14.55 2.94 9.74
CA LEU A 240 14.08 3.97 10.67
C LEU A 240 13.37 3.36 11.87
N THR A 241 12.53 2.36 11.64
CA THR A 241 11.84 1.62 12.71
C THR A 241 12.83 0.98 13.68
N LEU A 242 13.85 0.28 13.17
CA LEU A 242 14.89 -0.32 14.01
C LEU A 242 15.72 0.75 14.73
N LYS A 243 16.10 1.83 14.05
CA LYS A 243 16.87 2.93 14.64
C LYS A 243 16.13 3.58 15.81
N ARG A 244 14.81 3.78 15.70
CA ARG A 244 13.97 4.30 16.80
C ARG A 244 13.97 3.37 18.02
N GLN A 245 14.05 2.06 17.78
CA GLN A 245 14.16 1.06 18.83
C GLN A 245 15.60 0.85 19.33
N LYS A 246 16.57 1.63 18.82
CA LYS A 246 18.02 1.45 19.08
C LYS A 246 18.54 0.07 18.66
N LEU A 247 17.92 -0.51 17.63
CA LEU A 247 18.27 -1.82 17.07
C LEU A 247 18.90 -1.69 15.68
N SER A 248 19.53 -2.76 15.22
CA SER A 248 20.03 -2.90 13.86
C SER A 248 19.71 -4.28 13.30
N LEU A 249 19.87 -4.46 11.98
CA LEU A 249 19.71 -5.78 11.35
C LEU A 249 20.66 -6.86 11.92
N ARG A 250 21.75 -6.46 12.59
CA ARG A 250 22.72 -7.37 13.21
C ARG A 250 22.36 -7.72 14.65
N THR A 251 21.47 -6.96 15.29
CA THR A 251 21.08 -7.18 16.68
C THR A 251 20.45 -8.56 16.84
N VAL A 252 20.79 -9.23 17.94
CA VAL A 252 20.13 -10.46 18.40
C VAL A 252 19.13 -10.07 19.47
N LEU A 253 17.88 -10.47 19.29
CA LEU A 253 16.80 -10.19 20.24
C LEU A 253 16.73 -11.34 21.26
N PRO A 254 16.52 -11.05 22.56
CA PRO A 254 16.35 -12.06 23.59
C PRO A 254 15.13 -12.95 23.32
#